data_AF-A0A840UI19-F1
#
_entry.id   AF-A0A840UI19-F1
#
_cell.length_a   1.000
_cell.length_b   1.000
_cell.length_c   1.000
_cell.angle_alpha   90.00
_cell.angle_beta   90.00
_cell.angle_gamma   90.00
#
_symmetry.space_group_name_H-M   'P 1'
#
loop_
_entity.id
_entity.type
_entity.pdbx_description
1 polymer ?
#
loop_
_entity_poly.entity_id
_entity_poly.type
_entity_poly.pdbx_seq_one_letter_code
_entity_poly.pdbx_strand_id
1 'polypeptide(L)' 'MRPVSIQTFIQVVYCDDNEPPSPATIRRRCPEIPGAFRDGRRWRIDLDTYFETMERRIRGLPENPQELGLLQDLAEQLQ' A
#
# COMPACT_ATOMS: atom_id res chain seq x y z
N MET A 1 3.45 -12.20 7.53
CA MET A 1 3.36 -12.12 6.06
C MET A 1 2.23 -13.02 5.59
N ARG A 2 1.18 -12.42 5.03
CA ARG A 2 -0.02 -13.04 4.45
C ARG A 2 -0.09 -12.70 2.95
N PRO A 3 0.66 -13.41 2.09
CA PRO A 3 0.70 -13.13 0.66
C PRO A 3 -0.55 -13.68 -0.04
N VAL A 4 -1.28 -12.83 -0.75
CA VAL A 4 -2.51 -13.19 -1.46
C VAL A 4 -2.43 -12.93 -2.96
N SER A 5 -3.36 -13.52 -3.71
CA SER A 5 -3.52 -13.23 -5.15
C SER A 5 -4.13 -11.83 -5.35
N ILE A 6 -4.00 -11.26 -6.55
CA ILE A 6 -4.70 -10.00 -6.92
C ILE A 6 -6.21 -10.13 -6.68
N GLN A 7 -6.81 -11.27 -6.99
CA GLN A 7 -8.26 -11.47 -6.85
C GLN A 7 -8.68 -11.45 -5.39
N THR A 8 -7.93 -12.15 -4.53
CA THR A 8 -8.15 -12.16 -3.08
C THR A 8 -7.90 -10.78 -2.48
N PHE A 9 -6.88 -10.05 -2.94
CA PHE A 9 -6.63 -8.67 -2.53
C PHE A 9 -7.84 -7.79 -2.83
N ILE A 10 -8.42 -7.89 -4.03
CA ILE A 10 -9.62 -7.12 -4.40
C ILE A 10 -10.77 -7.43 -3.45
N GLN A 11 -11.03 -8.72 -3.22
CA GLN A 11 -12.10 -9.18 -2.33
C GLN A 11 -11.94 -8.73 -0.88
N VAL A 12 -10.71 -8.57 -0.39
CA VAL A 12 -10.44 -8.19 0.99
C VAL A 12 -10.43 -6.67 1.17
N VAL A 13 -9.82 -5.94 0.24
CA VAL A 13 -9.59 -4.49 0.38
C VAL A 13 -10.78 -3.67 -0.13
N TYR A 14 -11.51 -4.19 -1.12
CA TYR A 14 -12.65 -3.53 -1.75
C TYR A 14 -13.94 -4.35 -1.53
N CYS A 15 -14.07 -5.03 -0.39
CA CYS A 15 -15.23 -5.88 -0.09
C CYS A 15 -16.55 -5.11 -0.09
N ASP A 16 -16.50 -3.84 0.32
CA ASP A 16 -17.67 -2.97 0.47
C ASP A 16 -17.91 -2.07 -0.75
N ASP A 17 -17.05 -2.15 -1.76
CA ASP A 17 -17.18 -1.38 -2.99
C ASP A 17 -18.24 -2.03 -3.90
N ASN A 18 -19.24 -1.25 -4.34
CA ASN A 18 -20.24 -1.73 -5.30
C ASN A 18 -19.63 -2.05 -6.67
N GLU A 19 -18.55 -1.34 -7.05
CA GLU A 19 -17.82 -1.51 -8.30
C GLU A 19 -16.31 -1.59 -8.04
N PRO A 20 -15.80 -2.73 -7.55
CA PRO A 20 -14.38 -2.86 -7.23
C PRO A 20 -13.52 -2.82 -8.49
N PRO A 21 -12.25 -2.38 -8.39
CA PRO A 21 -11.36 -2.31 -9.54
C PRO A 21 -11.11 -3.68 -10.16
N SER A 22 -11.03 -3.72 -11.49
CA SER A 22 -10.74 -4.97 -12.20
C SER A 22 -9.36 -5.54 -11.81
N PRO A 23 -9.15 -6.88 -11.88
CA PRO A 23 -7.84 -7.48 -11.70
C PRO A 23 -6.76 -6.92 -12.62
N ALA A 24 -7.12 -6.47 -13.83
CA ALA A 24 -6.20 -5.83 -14.76
C ALA A 24 -5.75 -4.44 -14.26
N THR A 25 -6.68 -3.68 -13.69
CA THR A 25 -6.39 -2.38 -13.06
C THR A 25 -5.42 -2.54 -11.90
N ILE A 26 -5.70 -3.46 -10.97
CA ILE A 26 -4.80 -3.73 -9.84
C ILE A 26 -3.43 -4.23 -10.33
N ARG A 27 -3.40 -5.12 -11.33
CA ARG A 27 -2.13 -5.62 -11.89
C ARG A 27 -1.22 -4.52 -12.42
N ARG A 28 -1.79 -3.50 -13.08
CA ARG A 28 -1.02 -2.35 -13.60
C ARG A 28 -0.43 -1.52 -12.47
N ARG A 29 -1.15 -1.41 -11.35
CA ARG A 29 -0.75 -0.64 -10.15
C ARG A 29 0.13 -1.43 -9.18
N CYS A 30 0.31 -2.74 -9.35
CA CYS A 30 1.14 -3.55 -8.45
C CYS A 30 2.50 -2.92 -8.09
N PRO A 31 3.27 -2.27 -9.01
CA PRO A 31 4.52 -1.62 -8.64
C PRO A 31 4.40 -0.52 -7.56
N GLU A 32 3.21 0.06 -7.40
CA GLU A 32 2.91 1.15 -6.46
C GLU A 32 2.16 0.65 -5.21
N ILE A 33 1.67 -0.59 -5.21
CA ILE A 33 0.90 -1.15 -4.10
C ILE A 33 1.87 -1.67 -3.03
N PRO A 34 1.83 -1.15 -1.79
CA PRO A 34 2.68 -1.65 -0.72
C PRO A 34 2.48 -3.15 -0.47
N GLY A 35 3.58 -3.87 -0.28
CA GLY A 35 3.57 -5.32 -0.11
C GLY A 35 3.38 -6.11 -1.41
N ALA A 36 3.29 -5.47 -2.58
CA ALA A 36 3.24 -6.18 -3.86
C ALA A 36 4.63 -6.70 -4.29
N PHE A 37 4.70 -7.95 -4.69
CA PHE A 37 5.94 -8.58 -5.17
C PHE A 37 5.67 -9.63 -6.26
N ARG A 38 6.72 -9.99 -6.99
CA ARG A 38 6.69 -11.05 -8.01
C ARG A 38 6.98 -12.41 -7.38
N ASP A 39 6.05 -13.34 -7.53
CA ASP A 39 6.20 -14.76 -7.23
C ASP A 39 6.26 -15.52 -8.56
N GLY A 40 7.49 -15.67 -9.07
CA GLY A 40 7.75 -16.09 -10.44
C GLY A 40 7.10 -15.13 -11.46
N ARG A 41 6.18 -15.64 -12.28
CA ARG A 41 5.45 -14.82 -13.27
C ARG A 41 4.21 -14.13 -12.70
N ARG A 42 3.80 -14.45 -11.47
CA ARG A 42 2.56 -13.95 -10.86
C ARG A 42 2.87 -12.79 -9.92
N TRP A 43 1.91 -11.89 -9.78
CA TRP A 43 1.94 -10.88 -8.73
C TRP A 43 1.24 -11.43 -7.48
N ARG A 44 1.81 -11.15 -6.31
CA ARG A 44 1.20 -11.37 -5.01
C ARG A 44 1.31 -10.11 -4.19
N ILE A 45 0.41 -9.94 -3.23
CA ILE A 45 0.37 -8.79 -2.33
C ILE A 45 0.34 -9.31 -0.91
N ASP A 46 1.29 -8.89 -0.08
CA ASP A 46 1.29 -9.17 1.34
C ASP A 46 0.33 -8.22 2.07
N LEU A 47 -0.74 -8.78 2.64
CA LEU A 47 -1.74 -8.00 3.35
C LEU A 47 -1.21 -7.37 4.63
N ASP A 48 -0.25 -8.01 5.32
CA ASP A 48 0.32 -7.44 6.54
C ASP A 48 1.04 -6.13 6.24
N THR A 49 1.95 -6.15 5.26
CA THR A 49 2.67 -4.96 4.78
C THR A 49 1.71 -3.90 4.24
N TYR A 50 0.69 -4.31 3.47
CA TYR A 50 -0.28 -3.38 2.91
C TYR A 50 -1.04 -2.62 4.01
N PHE A 51 -1.64 -3.34 4.96
CA PHE A 51 -2.43 -2.72 6.03
C PHE A 51 -1.58 -1.87 6.97
N GLU A 52 -0.37 -2.33 7.34
CA GLU A 52 0.55 -1.52 8.16
C GLU A 52 0.88 -0.20 7.45
N THR A 53 1.18 -0.26 6.16
CA THR A 53 1.51 0.95 5.38
C THR A 53 0.29 1.87 5.28
N MET A 54 -0.90 1.33 5.03
CA MET A 54 -2.12 2.15 4.95
C MET A 54 -2.48 2.78 6.30
N GLU A 55 -2.32 2.06 7.41
CA GLU A 55 -2.54 2.59 8.76
C GLU A 55 -1.60 3.76 9.06
N ARG A 56 -0.31 3.67 8.68
CA ARG A 56 0.65 4.77 8.79
C ARG A 56 0.22 5.99 7.97
N ARG A 57 -0.18 5.80 6.70
CA ARG A 57 -0.67 6.87 5.83
C ARG A 57 -1.91 7.57 6.41
N ILE A 58 -2.88 6.82 6.92
CA ILE A 58 -4.09 7.38 7.55
C ILE A 58 -3.75 8.22 8.78
N ARG A 59 -2.74 7.80 9.55
CA ARG A 59 -2.23 8.56 10.71
C ARG A 59 -1.35 9.76 10.34
N GLY A 60 -1.10 9.99 9.05
CA GLY A 60 -0.19 11.05 8.58
C GLY A 60 1.27 10.77 8.95
N LEU A 61 1.64 9.52 9.21
CA LEU A 61 3.01 9.15 9.50
C LEU A 61 3.81 9.03 8.20
N PRO A 62 5.07 9.52 8.17
CA PRO A 62 5.91 9.46 6.98
C PRO A 62 6.21 8.01 6.57
N GLU A 63 6.30 7.79 5.25
CA GLU A 63 6.47 6.45 4.69
C GLU A 63 7.93 5.98 4.77
N ASN A 64 8.86 6.92 4.93
CA ASN A 64 10.27 6.63 5.11
C ASN A 64 10.94 7.63 6.10
N PRO A 65 12.09 7.25 6.70
CA PRO A 65 12.83 8.10 7.62
C PRO A 65 13.31 9.43 7.01
N GLN A 66 13.50 9.49 5.69
CA GLN A 66 13.94 10.69 4.99
C GLN A 66 12.82 11.74 4.90
N GLU A 67 11.59 11.31 4.65
CA GLU A 67 10.39 12.15 4.71
C GLU A 67 10.15 12.65 6.14
N LEU A 68 10.42 11.83 7.16
CA LEU A 68 10.34 12.25 8.54
C LEU A 68 11.34 13.39 8.83
N GLY A 69 12.58 13.27 8.37
CA GLY A 69 13.60 14.31 8.50
C GLY A 69 13.18 15.61 7.80
N LEU A 70 12.70 15.52 6.56
CA LEU A 70 12.20 16.69 5.81
C LEU A 70 11.03 17.40 6.49
N LEU A 71 10.08 16.64 7.07
CA LEU A 71 8.95 17.21 7.80
C LEU A 71 9.38 17.86 9.12
N GLN A 72 10.37 17.28 9.81
CA GLN A 72 10.96 17.86 11.01
C GLN A 72 11.68 19.17 10.70
N ASP A 73 12.55 19.18 9.69
CA ASP A 73 13.28 20.38 9.26
C ASP A 73 12.31 21.51 8.86
N LEU A 74 11.20 21.18 8.18
CA LEU A 74 10.18 22.16 7.79
C LEU A 74 9.40 22.70 9.00
N ALA A 75 9.08 21.85 9.97
CA ALA A 75 8.37 22.26 11.19
C ALA A 75 9.22 23.22 12.04
N GLU A 76 10.53 23.01 12.11
CA GLU A 76 11.46 23.90 12.82
C GLU A 76 11.60 25.28 12.16
N GLN A 77 11.46 25.37 10.82
CA GLN A 77 11.55 26.65 10.09
C GLN A 77 10.29 27.54 10.21
N LEU A 78 9.17 27.00 10.71
CA LEU A 78 7.89 27.70 10.85
C LEU A 78 7.64 28.24 12.26
N GLN A 79 8.59 28.04 13.19
CA GLN A 79 8.59 28.62 14.54
C GLN A 79 9.35 29.94 14.60
#